data_AF-A0A1S6JA28-F1
#
_entry.id   AF-A0A1S6JA28-F1
#
_cell.length_a   1.000
_cell.length_b   1.000
_cell.length_c   1.000
_cell.angle_alpha   90.00
_cell.angle_beta   90.00
_cell.angle_gamma   90.00
#
_symmetry.space_group_name_H-M   'P 1'
#
loop_
_entity.id
_entity.type
_entity.pdbx_description
1 polymer ?
#
loop_
_entity_poly.entity_id
_entity_poly.type
_entity_poly.pdbx_seq_one_letter_code
_entity_poly.pdbx_strand_id
1 'polypeptide(L)'
;MAEGDGVVTRGIRIRLDGAASESDIDALHKWLEREKPLADLARTDQLRIDEHSRTGEAGAPMGTGMDIVVAVIGGAAGAMFQGVVDQVRRSVEAWRANRREVEDGEPPQVRVEPVRPDDR
;
A
#
# COMPACT_ATOMS: atom_id res chain seq x y z
N MET A 1 13.27 31.65 -12.92
CA MET A 1 13.32 30.20 -13.18
C MET A 1 13.53 29.54 -11.84
N ALA A 2 12.48 29.00 -11.22
CA ALA A 2 12.60 28.21 -10.01
C ALA A 2 12.48 26.75 -10.46
N GLU A 3 13.61 26.03 -10.42
CA GLU A 3 13.61 24.57 -10.44
C GLU A 3 12.57 24.11 -9.42
N GLY A 4 11.56 23.37 -9.90
CA GLY A 4 10.62 22.70 -9.03
C GLY A 4 11.43 21.79 -8.11
N ASP A 5 11.34 22.04 -6.82
CA ASP A 5 11.82 21.17 -5.76
C ASP A 5 11.37 19.74 -6.09
N GLY A 6 12.32 18.93 -6.54
CA GLY A 6 12.09 17.61 -7.09
C GLY A 6 11.74 16.65 -5.97
N VAL A 7 10.55 16.78 -5.41
CA VAL A 7 10.00 15.82 -4.46
C VAL A 7 9.78 14.53 -5.24
N VAL A 8 10.77 13.63 -5.16
CA VAL A 8 10.67 12.30 -5.74
C VAL A 8 9.66 11.52 -4.92
N THR A 9 8.41 11.51 -5.35
CA THR A 9 7.43 10.58 -4.80
C THR A 9 7.71 9.20 -5.40
N ARG A 10 7.75 8.15 -4.58
CA ARG A 10 7.75 6.76 -5.04
C ARG A 10 6.58 6.02 -4.42
N GLY A 11 5.82 5.29 -5.22
CA GLY A 11 4.64 4.58 -4.76
C GLY A 11 4.89 3.09 -4.59
N ILE A 12 4.09 2.46 -3.74
CA ILE A 12 3.98 1.02 -3.63
C ILE A 12 2.48 0.73 -3.68
N ARG A 13 2.06 -0.08 -4.65
CA ARG A 13 0.68 -0.50 -4.81
C ARG A 13 0.51 -1.88 -4.22
N ILE A 14 -0.46 -2.00 -3.34
CA ILE A 14 -0.84 -3.24 -2.68
C ILE A 14 -2.20 -3.62 -3.24
N ARG A 15 -2.24 -4.71 -4.01
CA ARG A 15 -3.46 -5.22 -4.63
C ARG A 15 -3.92 -6.45 -3.89
N LEU A 16 -5.19 -6.47 -3.50
CA LEU A 16 -5.84 -7.67 -3.03
C LEU A 16 -6.62 -8.30 -4.21
N ASP A 17 -6.59 -9.61 -4.30
CA ASP A 17 -7.34 -10.36 -5.31
C ASP A 17 -8.87 -10.20 -5.13
N GLY A 18 -9.67 -10.45 -6.18
CA GLY A 18 -11.12 -10.21 -6.20
C GLY A 18 -11.96 -10.99 -5.18
N ALA A 19 -11.36 -11.92 -4.43
CA ALA A 19 -11.97 -12.54 -3.26
C ALA A 19 -11.90 -11.67 -1.99
N ALA A 20 -11.13 -10.58 -1.99
CA ALA A 20 -11.01 -9.68 -0.85
C ALA A 20 -12.21 -8.75 -0.74
N SER A 21 -12.71 -8.61 0.49
CA SER A 21 -13.80 -7.69 0.83
C SER A 21 -13.25 -6.30 1.18
N GLU A 22 -14.11 -5.28 1.14
CA GLU A 22 -13.77 -3.91 1.55
C GLU A 22 -13.25 -3.87 3.00
N SER A 23 -13.80 -4.72 3.89
CA SER A 23 -13.32 -4.88 5.26
C SER A 23 -11.88 -5.39 5.34
N ASP A 24 -11.40 -6.14 4.35
CA ASP A 24 -10.05 -6.68 4.32
C ASP A 24 -9.04 -5.59 3.99
N ILE A 25 -9.46 -4.66 3.14
CA ILE A 25 -8.71 -3.48 2.74
C ILE A 25 -8.57 -2.55 3.96
N ASP A 26 -9.67 -2.21 4.63
CA ASP A 26 -9.66 -1.37 5.84
C ASP A 26 -8.82 -2.02 6.95
N ALA A 27 -8.94 -3.33 7.14
CA ALA A 27 -8.15 -4.06 8.13
C ALA A 27 -6.64 -4.04 7.81
N LEU A 28 -6.26 -4.22 6.54
CA LEU A 28 -4.87 -4.14 6.10
C LEU A 28 -4.33 -2.71 6.18
N HIS A 29 -5.12 -1.72 5.81
CA HIS A 29 -4.77 -0.30 5.90
C HIS A 29 -4.45 0.08 7.36
N LYS A 30 -5.36 -0.21 8.29
CA LYS A 30 -5.15 0.00 9.73
C LYS A 30 -3.97 -0.77 10.28
N TRP A 31 -3.70 -1.97 9.76
CA TRP A 31 -2.53 -2.76 10.16
C TRP A 31 -1.23 -2.05 9.77
N LEU A 32 -1.14 -1.56 8.52
CA LEU A 32 0.04 -0.85 8.01
C LEU A 32 0.26 0.49 8.73
N GLU A 33 -0.81 1.22 9.07
CA GLU A 33 -0.71 2.46 9.85
C GLU A 33 -0.20 2.23 11.28
N ARG A 34 -0.43 1.03 11.84
CA ARG A 34 -0.01 0.68 13.21
C ARG A 34 1.38 0.06 13.28
N GLU A 35 1.90 -0.42 12.16
CA GLU A 35 3.25 -0.99 12.08
C GLU A 35 4.29 0.08 12.42
N LYS A 36 5.00 -0.08 13.54
CA LYS A 36 6.00 0.87 14.05
C LYS A 36 6.91 1.49 12.96
N PRO A 37 7.56 0.70 12.08
CA PRO A 37 8.46 1.25 11.09
C PRO A 37 7.74 2.11 10.03
N LEU A 38 6.49 1.79 9.68
CA LEU A 38 5.70 2.59 8.73
C LEU A 38 5.08 3.81 9.42
N ALA A 39 4.60 3.65 10.65
CA ALA A 39 4.03 4.70 11.47
C ALA A 39 5.05 5.82 11.77
N ASP A 40 6.32 5.48 12.01
CA ASP A 40 7.38 6.47 12.26
C ASP A 40 7.66 7.33 11.02
N LEU A 41 7.67 6.71 9.84
CA LEU A 41 7.81 7.41 8.55
C LEU A 41 6.58 8.27 8.24
N ALA A 42 5.38 7.78 8.57
CA ALA A 42 4.14 8.55 8.39
C ALA A 42 4.08 9.78 9.29
N ARG A 43 4.55 9.66 10.54
CA ARG A 43 4.64 10.77 11.51
C ARG A 43 5.62 11.87 11.12
N THR A 44 6.60 11.54 10.28
CA THR A 44 7.62 12.47 9.80
C THR A 44 7.28 13.02 8.40
N ASP A 45 6.06 12.80 7.92
CA ASP A 45 5.60 13.19 6.57
C ASP A 45 6.44 12.60 5.42
N GLN A 46 7.20 11.53 5.72
CA GLN A 46 8.04 10.81 4.76
C GLN A 46 7.30 9.66 4.07
N LEU A 47 6.10 9.33 4.56
CA LEU A 47 5.27 8.26 4.04
C LEU A 47 3.79 8.61 4.17
N ARG A 48 2.98 8.27 3.18
CA ARG A 48 1.53 8.40 3.20
C ARG A 48 0.90 7.09 2.72
N ILE A 49 -0.13 6.63 3.42
CA ILE A 49 -0.87 5.41 3.09
C ILE A 49 -2.30 5.82 2.76
N ASP A 50 -2.74 5.54 1.54
CA ASP A 50 -4.05 5.96 1.03
C ASP A 50 -4.78 4.77 0.39
N GLU A 51 -6.09 4.72 0.58
CA GLU A 51 -6.96 3.69 -0.01
C GLU A 51 -7.48 4.19 -1.36
N HIS A 52 -7.19 3.47 -2.43
CA HIS A 52 -7.59 3.82 -3.79
C HIS A 52 -8.64 2.86 -4.32
N SER A 53 -9.83 3.39 -4.60
CA SER A 53 -10.86 2.70 -5.37
C SER A 53 -10.43 2.58 -6.83
N ARG A 54 -10.44 1.36 -7.41
CA ARG A 54 -10.24 1.15 -8.84
C ARG A 54 -11.45 1.65 -9.61
N THR A 55 -11.51 2.96 -9.82
CA THR A 55 -12.55 3.59 -10.62
C THR A 55 -12.05 3.67 -12.05
N GLY A 56 -12.50 2.79 -12.95
CA GLY A 56 -12.35 3.07 -14.38
C GLY A 56 -11.90 1.97 -15.35
N GLU A 57 -12.01 0.67 -15.06
CA GLU A 57 -11.99 -0.33 -16.15
C GLU A 57 -13.42 -0.68 -16.54
N ALA A 58 -13.94 0.04 -17.54
CA ALA A 58 -15.20 -0.27 -18.21
C ALA A 58 -15.08 -1.67 -18.86
N GLY A 59 -15.45 -2.71 -18.12
CA GLY A 59 -15.41 -4.10 -18.59
C GLY A 59 -15.08 -5.16 -17.54
N ALA A 60 -14.66 -4.78 -16.33
CA ALA A 60 -14.43 -5.77 -15.26
C ALA A 60 -15.77 -6.31 -14.71
N PRO A 61 -15.93 -7.65 -14.57
CA PRO A 61 -17.13 -8.24 -13.98
C PRO A 61 -17.28 -7.71 -12.54
N MET A 62 -18.51 -7.35 -12.16
CA MET A 62 -18.85 -6.70 -10.88
C MET A 62 -17.95 -7.08 -9.70
N GLY A 63 -17.05 -6.16 -9.36
CA GLY A 63 -16.17 -6.24 -8.20
C GLY A 63 -15.32 -4.99 -8.16
N THR A 64 -15.67 -4.04 -7.29
CA THR A 64 -14.90 -2.83 -7.04
C THR A 64 -13.53 -3.25 -6.49
N GLY A 65 -12.54 -3.43 -7.36
CA GLY A 65 -11.17 -3.69 -6.90
C GLY A 65 -10.70 -2.51 -6.07
N MET A 66 -10.30 -2.74 -4.83
CA MET A 66 -9.68 -1.73 -3.99
C MET A 66 -8.19 -2.03 -3.89
N ASP A 67 -7.36 -0.99 -3.97
CA ASP A 67 -5.92 -1.11 -3.83
C ASP A 67 -5.45 -0.13 -2.73
N ILE A 68 -4.43 -0.50 -1.96
CA ILE A 68 -3.77 0.42 -1.02
C ILE A 68 -2.52 0.98 -1.68
N VAL A 69 -2.32 2.29 -1.61
CA VAL A 69 -1.15 2.98 -2.16
C VAL A 69 -0.32 3.54 -1.00
N VAL A 70 0.93 3.11 -0.91
CA VAL A 70 1.93 3.67 0.01
C VAL A 70 2.85 4.59 -0.79
N ALA A 71 2.75 5.89 -0.57
CA ALA A 71 3.59 6.90 -1.17
C ALA A 71 4.74 7.26 -0.22
N VAL A 72 5.98 7.08 -0.67
CA VAL A 72 7.20 7.53 0.00
C VAL A 72 7.52 8.92 -0.53
N ILE A 73 7.64 9.89 0.37
CA ILE A 73 7.71 11.33 0.09
C ILE A 73 9.07 11.88 0.56
N GLY A 74 9.59 12.89 -0.15
CA GLY A 74 10.77 13.68 0.27
C GLY A 74 12.07 13.32 -0.44
N GLY A 75 13.10 14.16 -0.26
CA GLY A 75 14.39 14.03 -0.96
C GLY A 75 15.15 12.72 -0.71
N ALA A 76 14.89 12.05 0.42
CA ALA A 76 15.49 10.76 0.77
C ALA A 76 14.67 9.54 0.26
N ALA A 77 13.51 9.76 -0.36
CA ALA A 77 12.62 8.70 -0.85
C ALA A 77 13.35 7.68 -1.72
N GLY A 78 14.33 8.13 -2.51
CA GLY A 78 15.12 7.25 -3.37
C GLY A 78 15.89 6.16 -2.62
N ALA A 79 16.53 6.52 -1.51
CA ALA A 79 17.40 5.64 -0.74
C ALA A 79 16.60 4.72 0.20
N MET A 80 15.50 5.23 0.78
CA MET A 80 14.68 4.45 1.71
C MET A 80 13.64 3.55 1.04
N PHE A 81 13.32 3.80 -0.24
CA PHE A 81 12.23 3.10 -0.94
C PHE A 81 12.30 1.58 -0.87
N GLN A 82 13.46 0.98 -1.10
CA GLN A 82 13.59 -0.48 -1.03
C GLN A 82 13.31 -1.00 0.39
N GLY A 83 13.85 -0.33 1.42
CA GLY A 83 13.55 -0.67 2.81
C GLY A 83 12.07 -0.56 3.15
N VAL A 84 11.37 0.44 2.61
CA VAL A 84 9.91 0.57 2.76
C VAL A 84 9.18 -0.55 2.02
N VAL A 85 9.59 -0.91 0.80
CA VAL A 85 8.99 -2.05 0.06
C VAL A 85 9.15 -3.36 0.82
N ASP A 86 10.35 -3.66 1.33
CA ASP A 86 10.60 -4.85 2.13
C ASP A 86 9.84 -4.83 3.44
N GLN A 87 9.67 -3.66 4.05
CA GLN A 87 8.84 -3.52 5.25
C GLN A 87 7.37 -3.81 4.93
N VAL A 88 6.80 -3.17 3.91
CA VAL A 88 5.40 -3.37 3.49
C VAL A 88 5.13 -4.83 3.17
N ARG A 89 6.04 -5.51 2.46
CA ARG A 89 5.92 -6.96 2.18
C ARG A 89 5.82 -7.78 3.45
N ARG A 90 6.75 -7.58 4.40
CA ARG A 90 6.75 -8.28 5.69
C ARG A 90 5.51 -7.97 6.52
N SER A 91 5.06 -6.72 6.53
CA SER A 91 3.85 -6.30 7.23
C SER A 91 2.60 -6.98 6.66
N VAL A 92 2.48 -7.04 5.33
CA VAL A 92 1.39 -7.74 4.63
C VAL A 92 1.42 -9.24 4.92
N GLU A 93 2.58 -9.87 4.88
CA GLU A 93 2.74 -11.29 5.22
C GLU A 93 2.33 -11.57 6.67
N ALA A 94 2.73 -10.71 7.61
CA ALA A 94 2.36 -10.82 9.02
C ALA A 94 0.84 -10.63 9.23
N TRP A 95 0.22 -9.66 8.55
CA TRP A 95 -1.23 -9.50 8.56
C TRP A 95 -1.95 -10.75 8.02
N ARG A 96 -1.46 -11.29 6.91
CA ARG A 96 -2.03 -12.48 6.25
C ARG A 96 -1.94 -13.71 7.16
N ALA A 97 -0.80 -13.89 7.83
CA ALA A 97 -0.61 -14.95 8.82
C ALA A 97 -1.56 -14.79 10.01
N ASN A 98 -1.63 -13.59 10.60
CA ASN A 98 -2.55 -13.30 11.72
C ASN A 98 -4.01 -13.53 11.32
N ARG A 99 -4.41 -13.11 10.11
CA ARG A 99 -5.76 -13.33 9.62
C ARG A 99 -6.10 -14.80 9.50
N ARG A 100 -5.18 -15.62 8.97
CA ARG A 100 -5.36 -17.07 8.89
C ARG A 100 -5.58 -17.72 10.26
N GLU A 101 -5.03 -17.13 11.32
CA GLU A 101 -5.22 -17.62 12.69
C GLU A 101 -6.52 -17.11 13.34
N VAL A 102 -7.02 -15.95 12.93
CA VAL A 102 -8.19 -15.29 13.53
C VAL A 102 -9.50 -15.60 12.81
N GLU A 103 -9.48 -15.71 11.50
CA GLU A 103 -10.63 -16.04 10.65
C GLU A 103 -10.40 -17.40 9.98
N ASP A 104 -11.37 -18.31 10.14
CA ASP A 104 -11.40 -19.61 9.47
C ASP A 104 -11.67 -19.38 7.96
N GLY A 105 -10.62 -19.09 7.21
CA GLY A 105 -10.68 -18.80 5.78
C GLY A 105 -9.28 -18.64 5.15
N GLU A 106 -9.17 -18.94 3.86
CA GLU A 106 -7.94 -18.65 3.11
C GLU A 106 -7.81 -17.12 2.96
N PRO A 107 -6.76 -16.49 3.51
CA PRO A 107 -6.63 -15.05 3.42
C PRO A 107 -6.34 -14.65 1.97
N PRO A 108 -6.87 -13.50 1.51
CA PRO A 108 -6.79 -13.10 0.11
C PRO A 108 -5.34 -13.03 -0.36
N GLN A 109 -5.14 -13.29 -1.65
CA GLN A 109 -3.82 -13.12 -2.25
C GLN A 109 -3.52 -11.62 -2.32
N VAL A 110 -2.40 -11.22 -1.73
CA VAL A 110 -1.94 -9.83 -1.74
C VAL A 110 -0.69 -9.70 -2.61
N ARG A 111 -0.70 -8.76 -3.56
CA ARG A 111 0.44 -8.44 -4.42
C ARG A 111 0.97 -7.06 -4.06
N VAL A 112 2.28 -6.97 -3.81
CA VAL A 112 2.96 -5.70 -3.49
C VAL A 112 3.89 -5.34 -4.65
N GLU A 113 3.50 -4.31 -5.39
CA GLU A 113 4.17 -3.85 -6.61
C GLU A 113 4.70 -2.43 -6.41
N PRO A 114 6.01 -2.17 -6.57
CA PRO A 114 6.51 -0.81 -6.60
C PRO A 114 5.97 -0.09 -7.85
N VAL A 115 5.36 1.09 -7.66
CA VAL A 115 4.81 1.90 -8.75
C VAL A 115 5.51 3.25 -8.78
N ARG A 116 5.78 3.76 -9.99
CA ARG A 116 6.16 5.16 -10.13
C ARG A 116 4.87 5.98 -10.09
N PRO A 117 4.77 7.03 -9.24
CA PRO A 117 3.56 7.85 -9.16
C PRO A 117 3.36 8.78 -10.38
N ASP A 118 4.11 8.55 -11.47
CA ASP A 118 4.00 9.28 -12.74
C ASP A 118 3.29 8.47 -13.83
N ASP A 119 2.76 7.28 -13.52
CA ASP A 119 1.88 6.54 -14.43
C ASP A 119 0.44 7.06 -14.24
N ARG A 120 0.20 8.27 -14.78
CA ARG A 120 -1.12 8.90 -14.88
C ARG A 120 -1.87 8.41 -16.11
#